data_AF-A0A821JSE9-F1
#
_entry.id   AF-A0A821JSE9-F1
#
_cell.length_a   1.000
_cell.length_b   1.000
_cell.length_c   1.000
_cell.angle_alpha   90.00
_cell.angle_beta   90.00
_cell.angle_gamma   90.00
#
_symmetry.space_group_name_H-M   'P 1'
#
loop_
_entity.id
_entity.type
_entity.pdbx_description
1 polymer ?
#
loop_
_entity_poly.entity_id
_entity_poly.type
_entity_poly.pdbx_seq_one_letter_code
_entity_poly.pdbx_strand_id
1 'polypeptide(L)' 'MAWACVMPEELSVVPRGLVCLTNLNTRHHPVHRSIWELLDKERPNAPLRYRLVDIDEQYPHSKAKVCLVC' A
#
# COMPACT_ATOMS: atom_id res chain seq x y z
N MET A 1 -26.31 36.33 -1.84
CA MET A 1 -26.12 35.02 -2.51
C MET A 1 -24.66 34.62 -2.35
N ALA A 2 -24.35 33.77 -1.38
CA ALA A 2 -22.99 33.38 -1.01
C ALA A 2 -22.57 32.09 -1.75
N TRP A 3 -22.42 32.18 -3.07
CA TRP A 3 -21.89 31.06 -3.88
C TRP A 3 -20.41 30.76 -3.55
N ALA A 4 -19.70 31.70 -2.92
CA ALA A 4 -18.30 31.56 -2.52
C ALA A 4 -18.08 30.86 -1.16
N CYS A 5 -19.14 30.46 -0.44
CA CYS A 5 -19.02 29.85 0.89
C CYS A 5 -19.23 28.33 0.91
N VAL A 6 -19.62 27.71 -0.21
CA VAL A 6 -19.81 26.26 -0.26
C VAL A 6 -18.50 25.62 -0.70
N MET A 7 -17.70 25.20 0.28
CA MET A 7 -16.55 24.33 0.03
C MET A 7 -17.07 23.05 -0.64
N PRO A 8 -16.63 22.70 -1.85
CA PRO A 8 -16.99 21.44 -2.50
C PRO A 8 -16.69 20.27 -1.57
N GLU A 9 -17.60 19.30 -1.48
CA GLU A 9 -17.45 18.16 -0.57
C GLU A 9 -16.18 17.36 -0.89
N GLU A 10 -15.76 17.37 -2.15
CA GLU A 10 -14.52 16.76 -2.65
C GLU A 10 -13.27 17.44 -2.08
N LEU A 11 -13.34 18.74 -1.75
CA LEU A 11 -12.28 19.51 -1.07
C LEU A 11 -12.43 19.49 0.46
N SER A 12 -13.56 19.03 0.98
CA SER A 12 -13.79 18.79 2.43
C SER A 12 -13.12 17.51 2.93
N VAL A 13 -12.66 16.67 2.01
CA VAL A 13 -11.98 15.41 2.33
C VAL A 13 -10.61 15.74 2.90
N VAL A 14 -10.46 15.59 4.22
CA VAL A 14 -9.18 15.74 4.92
C VAL A 14 -8.10 15.01 4.12
N PRO A 15 -7.00 15.69 3.72
CA PRO A 15 -5.94 15.06 2.98
C PRO A 15 -5.38 13.89 3.80
N ARG A 16 -5.67 12.66 3.36
CA ARG A 16 -5.18 11.44 4.02
C ARG A 16 -3.80 11.11 3.46
N GLY A 17 -2.83 10.90 4.34
CA GLY A 17 -1.51 10.44 3.94
C GLY A 17 -1.60 9.11 3.19
N LEU A 18 -0.85 8.96 2.11
CA LEU A 18 -0.78 7.73 1.32
C LEU A 18 0.45 6.92 1.75
N VAL A 19 0.23 5.67 2.14
CA VAL A 19 1.29 4.70 2.45
C VAL A 19 1.31 3.65 1.34
N CYS A 20 2.43 3.58 0.64
CA CYS A 20 2.68 2.56 -0.37
C CYS A 20 3.46 1.41 0.27
N LEU A 21 2.88 0.21 0.27
CA LEU A 21 3.55 -0.99 0.77
C LEU A 21 4.23 -1.67 -0.42
N THR A 22 5.57 -1.56 -0.45
CA THR A 22 6.45 -2.28 -1.37
C THR A 22 6.86 -3.61 -0.72
N ASN A 23 7.08 -4.66 -1.51
CA ASN A 23 7.51 -5.99 -1.06
C ASN A 23 6.51 -6.81 -0.23
N LEU A 24 5.25 -6.36 -0.16
CA LEU A 24 4.19 -7.15 0.46
C LEU A 24 3.61 -8.16 -0.55
N ASN A 25 4.27 -9.31 -0.68
CA ASN A 25 3.82 -10.38 -1.58
C ASN A 25 2.59 -11.13 -1.03
N THR A 26 1.39 -10.67 -1.36
CA THR A 26 0.11 -11.28 -0.96
C THR A 26 -0.27 -12.55 -1.75
N ARG A 27 0.46 -12.85 -2.84
CA ARG A 27 0.20 -14.00 -3.71
C ARG A 27 0.81 -15.28 -3.16
N HIS A 28 2.08 -15.20 -2.75
CA HIS A 28 2.88 -16.37 -2.37
C HIS A 28 3.11 -16.47 -0.85
N HIS A 29 2.95 -15.38 -0.09
CA HIS A 29 3.14 -15.40 1.36
C HIS A 29 1.82 -15.22 2.12
N PRO A 30 1.31 -16.28 2.79
CA PRO A 30 0.01 -16.21 3.48
C PRO A 30 0.01 -15.20 4.64
N VAL A 31 1.15 -14.97 5.29
CA VAL A 31 1.30 -13.95 6.34
C VAL A 31 1.17 -12.53 5.78
N HIS A 32 1.74 -12.26 4.60
CA HIS A 32 1.60 -10.95 3.96
C HIS A 32 0.16 -10.69 3.52
N ARG A 33 -0.53 -11.74 3.06
CA ARG A 33 -1.95 -11.68 2.73
C ARG A 33 -2.80 -11.32 3.95
N SER A 34 -2.62 -12.00 5.08
CA SER A 34 -3.40 -11.72 6.29
C SER A 34 -3.16 -10.31 6.84
N ILE A 35 -1.92 -9.80 6.75
CA ILE A 35 -1.61 -8.41 7.09
C ILE A 35 -2.36 -7.44 6.17
N TRP A 36 -2.36 -7.70 4.85
CA TRP A 36 -3.07 -6.86 3.89
C TRP A 36 -4.59 -6.86 4.11
N GLU A 37 -5.18 -8.03 4.35
CA GLU A 37 -6.62 -8.17 4.63
C GLU A 37 -7.04 -7.40 5.89
N LEU A 38 -6.21 -7.42 6.94
CA LEU A 38 -6.45 -6.63 8.15
C LEU A 38 -6.42 -5.13 7.84
N LEU A 39 -5.44 -4.66 7.09
CA LEU A 39 -5.30 -3.25 6.72
C LEU A 39 -6.44 -2.77 5.82
N ASP A 40 -6.88 -3.60 4.88
CA ASP A 40 -7.97 -3.26 3.96
C ASP A 40 -9.33 -3.20 4.67
N LYS A 41 -9.54 -4.07 5.67
CA LYS A 41 -10.73 -4.04 6.53
C LYS A 41 -10.82 -2.75 7.36
N GLU A 42 -9.70 -2.25 7.88
CA GLU A 42 -9.64 -1.03 8.71
C GLU A 42 -9.59 0.27 7.88
N ARG A 43 -9.45 0.17 6.55
CA ARG A 43 -9.32 1.29 5.60
C ARG A 43 -10.39 2.38 5.70
N PRO A 44 -11.69 2.09 5.93
CA PRO A 44 -12.72 3.14 6.01
C PRO A 44 -12.46 4.12 7.17
N ASN A 45 -11.96 3.59 8.29
CA ASN A 45 -11.75 4.32 9.54
C ASN A 45 -10.31 4.86 9.68
N ALA A 46 -9.38 4.40 8.84
CA ALA A 46 -7.98 4.79 8.92
C ALA A 46 -7.75 6.26 8.47
N PRO A 47 -6.92 7.03 9.19
CA PRO A 47 -6.51 8.38 8.78
C PRO A 47 -5.58 8.36 7.55
N LEU A 48 -5.10 7.18 7.15
CA LEU A 48 -4.17 6.96 6.04
C LEU A 48 -4.83 6.09 4.97
N ARG A 49 -4.43 6.32 3.71
CA ARG A 49 -4.76 5.44 2.58
C ARG A 49 -3.60 4.47 2.35
N TYR A 50 -3.91 3.19 2.14
CA TYR A 50 -2.91 2.18 1.83
C TYR A 50 -3.01 1.74 0.36
N ARG A 51 -1.86 1.49 -0.27
CA ARG A 51 -1.79 0.92 -1.63
C ARG A 51 -0.71 -0.15 -1.70
N LEU A 52 -1.08 -1.32 -2.19
CA LEU A 52 -0.11 -2.36 -2.56
C LEU A 52 0.60 -1.94 -3.85
N VAL A 53 1.92 -2.07 -3.91
CA VAL A 53 2.68 -1.84 -5.13
C VAL A 53 3.48 -3.09 -5.47
N ASP A 54 3.19 -3.66 -6.65
CA ASP A 54 3.83 -4.87 -7.19
C ASP A 54 5.24 -4.56 -7.73
N ILE A 55 6.14 -4.06 -6.87
CA ILE A 55 7.50 -3.66 -7.30
C ILE A 55 8.46 -4.88 -7.34
N ASP A 56 8.28 -5.87 -6.48
CA ASP A 56 9.30 -6.91 -6.27
C ASP A 56 9.18 -8.15 -7.17
N GLU A 57 8.05 -8.37 -7.84
CA GLU A 57 7.96 -9.45 -8.86
C GLU A 57 8.63 -9.05 -10.20
N GLN A 58 8.99 -7.77 -10.39
CA GLN A 58 9.35 -7.23 -11.70
C GLN A 58 10.85 -6.99 -11.94
N TYR A 59 11.75 -7.31 -11.01
CA TYR A 59 13.19 -7.07 -11.23
C TYR A 59 14.03 -8.27 -10.77
N PRO A 60 15.06 -8.68 -11.53
CA PRO A 60 15.69 -9.98 -11.36
C PRO A 60 16.17 -10.17 -9.93
N HIS A 61 15.70 -11.23 -9.28
CA HIS A 61 16.26 -11.71 -8.03
C HIS A 61 17.78 -11.80 -8.21
N SER A 62 18.52 -11.03 -7.41
CA SER A 62 19.97 -11.12 -7.36
C SER A 62 20.32 -12.59 -7.11
N LYS A 63 20.90 -13.26 -8.12
CA LYS A 63 21.32 -14.66 -8.03
C LYS A 63 22.15 -14.79 -6.76
N ALA A 64 21.74 -15.67 -5.85
CA ALA A 64 22.54 -15.99 -4.67
C ALA A 64 23.94 -16.37 -5.17
N LYS A 65 24.99 -15.74 -4.62
CA LYS A 65 26.36 -16.17 -4.87
C LYS A 65 26.46 -17.61 -4.36
N VAL A 66 26.53 -18.58 -5.27
CA VAL A 66 26.87 -19.95 -4.92
C VAL A 66 28.29 -19.91 -4.38
N CYS A 67 28.45 -20.04 -3.07
CA CYS A 67 29.75 -20.22 -2.45
C CYS A 67 30.17 -21.66 -2.78
N LEU A 68 30.92 -21.84 -3.88
CA LEU A 68 31.64 -23.08 -4.12
C LEU A 68 32.76 -23.13 -3.07
N VAL A 69 32.51 -23.87 -1.99
CA VAL A 69 33.55 -24.26 -1.04
C VAL A 69 34.32 -25.39 -1.71
N CYS A 70 35.57 -25.12 -2.09
CA CYS A 70 36.56 -26.11 -2.54
C CYS A 70 37.05 -26.96 -1.37
#